data_AF-K1YDE6-F1
#
_entry.id   AF-K1YDE6-F1
#
_cell.length_a   1.000
_cell.length_b   1.000
_cell.length_c   1.000
_cell.angle_alpha   90.00
_cell.angle_beta   90.00
_cell.angle_gamma   90.00
#
_symmetry.space_group_name_H-M   'P 1'
#
loop_
_entity.id
_entity.type
_entity.pdbx_description
1 polymer ?
#
loop_
_entity_poly.entity_id
_entity_poly.type
_entity_poly.pdbx_seq_one_letter_code
_entity_poly.pdbx_strand_id
1 'polypeptide(L)'
;AGHPRVTPIPDCSLDSPAYYARFLTSCSVLMNGLHCPQQVRGVGSELCLLRTALLKEAGGFNSDDFPFLFFIHDLCFRLHRQQKIHIYTPYSSSTLAPSPGIRHDRESQALQLEKSRFQNQWFDLLDQGDPFYNPGLLVDRHLSTDTFRSWLTGSAAPSPHTSI
;
A
#
# COMPACT_ATOMS: atom_id res chain seq x y z
N ALA A 1 10.67 7.56 18.63
CA ALA A 1 9.20 7.60 18.76
C ALA A 1 8.62 6.56 17.82
N GLY A 2 7.78 5.65 18.32
CA GLY A 2 7.36 4.47 17.57
C GLY A 2 6.38 4.82 16.45
N HIS A 3 6.71 4.47 15.21
CA HIS A 3 5.76 4.54 14.11
C HIS A 3 4.59 3.58 14.39
N PRO A 4 3.35 3.94 14.02
CA PRO A 4 2.22 3.04 14.20
C PRO A 4 2.51 1.70 13.52
N ARG A 5 2.30 0.61 14.27
CA ARG A 5 2.51 -0.75 13.79
C ARG A 5 1.41 -1.10 12.80
N VAL A 6 1.80 -1.59 11.63
CA VAL A 6 0.83 -2.15 10.67
C VAL A 6 0.40 -3.53 11.15
N THR A 7 -0.90 -3.78 11.12
CA THR A 7 -1.52 -5.08 11.37
C THR A 7 -2.35 -5.47 10.15
N PRO A 8 -2.88 -6.71 10.08
CA PRO A 8 -3.85 -7.05 9.04
C PRO A 8 -5.08 -6.13 9.03
N ILE A 9 -5.47 -5.57 10.17
CA ILE A 9 -6.58 -4.61 10.24
C ILE A 9 -6.02 -3.18 10.11
N PRO A 10 -6.55 -2.37 9.18
CA PRO A 10 -6.16 -0.98 9.03
C PRO A 10 -6.72 -0.13 10.17
N ASP A 11 -5.92 0.81 10.64
CA ASP A 11 -6.37 1.93 11.44
C ASP A 11 -6.74 3.07 10.48
N CYS A 12 -8.02 3.14 10.14
CA CYS A 12 -8.54 4.14 9.19
C CYS A 12 -8.57 5.57 9.78
N SER A 13 -8.25 5.75 11.06
CA SER A 13 -8.11 7.08 11.66
C SER A 13 -6.75 7.71 11.35
N LEU A 14 -5.77 6.90 10.92
CA LEU A 14 -4.44 7.37 10.56
C LEU A 14 -4.42 7.85 9.11
N ASP A 15 -4.20 9.15 8.93
CA ASP A 15 -4.02 9.75 7.59
C ASP A 15 -2.56 9.67 7.09
N SER A 16 -1.63 9.19 7.91
CA SER A 16 -0.20 9.13 7.60
C SER A 16 0.09 8.40 6.27
N PRO A 17 0.75 9.05 5.29
CA PRO A 17 1.15 8.43 4.03
C PRO A 17 2.05 7.21 4.25
N ALA A 18 2.97 7.29 5.22
CA ALA A 18 3.89 6.20 5.55
C ALA A 18 3.13 4.98 6.11
N TYR A 19 2.13 5.19 6.97
CA TYR A 19 1.28 4.11 7.45
C TYR A 19 0.50 3.47 6.31
N TYR A 20 -0.13 4.30 5.47
CA TYR A 20 -0.91 3.86 4.31
C TYR A 20 -0.07 3.02 3.33
N ALA A 21 1.13 3.49 2.96
CA ALA A 21 2.03 2.75 2.08
C ALA A 21 2.47 1.40 2.67
N ARG A 22 2.80 1.37 3.97
CA ARG A 22 3.15 0.11 4.66
C ARG A 22 1.97 -0.84 4.77
N PHE A 23 0.75 -0.32 4.93
CA PHE A 23 -0.47 -1.13 4.92
C PHE A 23 -0.67 -1.80 3.56
N LEU A 24 -0.60 -1.05 2.45
CA LEU A 24 -0.72 -1.60 1.10
C LEU A 24 0.29 -2.72 0.82
N THR A 25 1.49 -2.62 1.38
CA THR A 25 2.54 -3.64 1.22
C THR A 25 2.30 -4.88 2.08
N SER A 26 1.72 -4.72 3.28
CA SER A 26 1.83 -5.74 4.33
C SER A 26 0.50 -6.41 4.68
N CYS A 27 -0.65 -5.83 4.33
CA CYS A 27 -1.95 -6.26 4.85
C CYS A 27 -2.26 -7.74 4.55
N SER A 28 -2.15 -8.15 3.29
CA SER A 28 -2.38 -9.54 2.84
C SER A 28 -1.30 -10.49 3.37
N VAL A 29 -0.05 -10.04 3.45
CA VAL A 29 1.06 -10.87 3.96
C VAL A 29 0.90 -11.18 5.44
N LEU A 30 0.58 -10.16 6.24
CA LEU A 30 0.39 -10.28 7.68
C LEU A 30 -0.83 -11.14 8.01
N MET A 31 -1.88 -11.04 7.21
CA MET A 31 -3.08 -11.87 7.35
C MET A 31 -2.75 -13.37 7.24
N ASN A 32 -1.80 -13.72 6.37
CA ASN A 32 -1.36 -15.11 6.17
C ASN A 32 -0.15 -15.50 7.05
N GLY A 33 0.17 -14.68 8.06
CA GLY A 33 1.16 -15.01 9.09
C GLY A 33 2.64 -14.99 8.66
N LEU A 34 2.97 -14.47 7.47
CA LEU A 34 4.36 -14.39 6.98
C LEU A 34 5.08 -15.76 6.81
N HIS A 35 4.35 -16.88 6.70
CA HIS A 35 4.97 -18.22 6.75
C HIS A 35 5.32 -18.83 5.39
N CYS A 36 4.65 -18.39 4.32
CA CYS A 36 4.82 -18.96 2.97
C CYS A 36 4.94 -17.87 1.90
N PRO A 37 5.48 -18.20 0.71
CA PRO A 37 5.41 -17.33 -0.45
C PRO A 37 3.96 -17.03 -0.84
N GLN A 38 3.68 -15.77 -1.14
CA GLN A 38 2.32 -15.30 -1.38
C GLN A 38 2.31 -14.36 -2.58
N GLN A 39 1.26 -14.47 -3.39
CA GLN A 39 0.94 -13.39 -4.32
C GLN A 39 0.43 -12.19 -3.52
N VAL A 40 0.89 -11.00 -3.90
CA VAL A 40 0.54 -9.75 -3.23
C VAL A 40 0.20 -8.69 -4.26
N ARG A 41 -0.56 -7.66 -3.84
CA ARG A 41 -0.89 -6.53 -4.72
C ARG A 41 0.30 -5.59 -4.95
N GLY A 42 1.12 -5.39 -3.93
CA GLY A 42 2.31 -4.53 -3.99
C GLY A 42 3.40 -5.01 -3.04
N VAL A 43 4.62 -4.55 -3.28
CA VAL A 43 5.81 -4.90 -2.47
C VAL A 43 6.44 -3.66 -1.85
N GLY A 44 7.25 -3.86 -0.81
CA GLY A 44 8.05 -2.80 -0.19
C GLY A 44 9.29 -2.48 -1.04
N SER A 45 9.82 -1.27 -0.86
CA SER A 45 11.04 -0.80 -1.53
C SER A 45 12.32 -1.17 -0.77
N GLU A 46 12.20 -1.65 0.46
CA GLU A 46 13.32 -1.94 1.36
C GLU A 46 14.15 -3.13 0.89
N LEU A 47 13.48 -4.18 0.39
CA LEU A 47 14.11 -5.38 -0.14
C LEU A 47 13.21 -6.00 -1.22
N CYS A 48 13.48 -5.70 -2.49
CA CYS A 48 12.76 -6.27 -3.62
C CYS A 48 13.72 -6.67 -4.74
N LEU A 49 13.30 -7.65 -5.55
CA LEU A 49 14.01 -8.07 -6.76
C LEU A 49 13.07 -7.93 -7.96
N LEU A 50 13.56 -7.28 -9.02
CA LEU A 50 12.82 -7.07 -10.26
C LEU A 50 13.73 -7.34 -11.47
N ARG A 51 13.20 -8.01 -12.50
CA ARG A 51 13.92 -8.19 -13.76
C ARG A 51 14.11 -6.84 -14.44
N THR A 52 15.34 -6.52 -14.84
CA THR A 52 15.66 -5.26 -15.53
C THR A 52 14.79 -5.01 -16.77
N ALA A 53 14.46 -6.07 -17.53
CA ALA A 53 13.59 -5.97 -18.70
C ALA A 53 12.19 -5.45 -18.33
N LEU A 54 11.60 -5.93 -17.22
CA LEU A 54 10.28 -5.49 -16.76
C LEU A 54 10.31 -4.04 -16.26
N LEU A 55 11.39 -3.62 -15.59
CA LEU A 55 11.54 -2.22 -15.18
C LEU A 55 11.58 -1.29 -16.40
N LYS A 56 12.32 -1.69 -17.45
CA LYS A 56 12.40 -0.92 -18.71
C LYS A 56 11.06 -0.92 -19.47
N GLU A 57 10.38 -2.07 -19.56
CA GLU A 57 9.06 -2.22 -20.19
C GLU A 57 8.00 -1.35 -19.49
N ALA A 58 8.09 -1.20 -18.17
CA ALA A 58 7.20 -0.34 -17.41
C ALA A 58 7.53 1.17 -17.56
N GLY A 59 8.66 1.53 -18.19
CA GLY A 59 9.11 2.93 -18.29
C GLY A 59 9.87 3.44 -17.05
N GLY A 60 10.38 2.55 -16.20
CA GLY A 60 11.10 2.91 -14.98
C GLY A 60 10.19 3.35 -13.82
N PHE A 61 10.78 4.10 -12.89
CA PHE A 61 10.06 4.76 -11.80
C PHE A 61 9.58 6.14 -12.24
N ASN A 62 8.34 6.49 -11.92
CA ASN A 62 7.79 7.80 -12.21
C ASN A 62 8.18 8.78 -11.08
N SER A 63 9.38 9.36 -11.18
CA SER A 63 9.89 10.31 -10.19
C SER A 63 9.16 11.65 -10.19
N ASP A 64 8.46 11.98 -11.28
CA ASP A 64 7.76 13.26 -11.42
C ASP A 64 6.49 13.29 -10.56
N ASP A 65 5.74 12.19 -10.56
CA ASP A 65 4.53 12.06 -9.75
C ASP A 65 4.80 11.42 -8.37
N PHE A 66 5.74 10.48 -8.30
CA PHE A 66 6.03 9.70 -7.10
C PHE A 66 7.53 9.75 -6.72
N PRO A 67 8.06 10.91 -6.30
CA PRO A 67 9.48 11.05 -5.99
C PRO A 67 9.92 10.38 -4.67
N PHE A 68 9.00 10.07 -3.74
CA PHE A 68 9.40 9.69 -2.38
C PHE A 68 8.90 8.33 -1.92
N LEU A 69 7.59 8.12 -1.88
CA LEU A 69 7.01 7.00 -1.12
C LEU A 69 6.27 5.99 -2.00
N PHE A 70 5.48 6.48 -2.95
CA PHE A 70 4.55 5.63 -3.71
C PHE A 70 5.14 5.09 -5.02
N PHE A 71 6.40 5.39 -5.33
CA PHE A 71 7.05 4.96 -6.57
C PHE A 71 7.01 3.45 -6.78
N ILE A 72 7.15 2.66 -5.71
CA ILE A 72 7.15 1.20 -5.78
C ILE A 72 5.73 0.66 -5.97
N HIS A 73 4.73 1.25 -5.31
CA HIS A 73 3.32 0.88 -5.45
C HIS A 73 2.79 1.23 -6.84
N ASP A 74 3.14 2.41 -7.36
CA ASP A 74 2.81 2.82 -8.73
C ASP A 74 3.40 1.84 -9.76
N LEU A 75 4.67 1.47 -9.61
CA LEU A 75 5.30 0.47 -10.47
C LEU A 75 4.57 -0.89 -10.37
N CYS A 76 4.20 -1.32 -9.16
CA CYS A 76 3.44 -2.56 -8.97
C CYS A 76 2.09 -2.52 -9.70
N PHE A 77 1.39 -1.39 -9.66
CA PHE A 77 0.07 -1.24 -10.28
C PHE A 77 0.18 -1.16 -11.81
N ARG A 78 1.20 -0.49 -12.35
CA ARG A 78 1.52 -0.53 -13.79
C ARG A 78 1.83 -1.94 -14.28
N LEU A 79 2.70 -2.65 -13.57
CA LEU A 79 3.04 -4.04 -13.90
C LEU A 79 1.83 -4.98 -13.76
N HIS A 80 0.94 -4.71 -12.79
CA HIS A 80 -0.30 -5.45 -12.65
C HIS A 80 -1.23 -5.27 -13.87
N ARG A 81 -1.36 -4.05 -14.40
CA ARG A 81 -2.08 -3.80 -15.67
C ARG A 81 -1.47 -4.55 -16.86
N GLN A 82 -0.17 -4.83 -16.82
CA GLN A 82 0.54 -5.68 -17.80
C GLN A 82 0.47 -7.18 -17.45
N GLN A 83 -0.46 -7.59 -16.57
CA GLN A 83 -0.68 -8.98 -16.15
C GLN A 83 0.55 -9.63 -15.49
N LYS A 84 1.46 -8.84 -14.91
CA LYS A 84 2.55 -9.36 -14.09
C LYS A 84 2.06 -9.56 -12.66
N ILE A 85 2.69 -10.51 -11.96
CA ILE A 85 2.39 -10.85 -10.57
C ILE A 85 3.53 -10.40 -9.65
N HIS A 86 3.19 -10.12 -8.39
CA HIS A 86 4.14 -9.77 -7.34
C HIS A 86 4.13 -10.84 -6.28
N ILE A 87 5.31 -11.19 -5.77
CA ILE A 87 5.49 -12.29 -4.83
C ILE A 87 6.21 -11.79 -3.58
N TYR A 88 5.57 -11.97 -2.43
CA TYR A 88 6.24 -11.97 -1.14
C TYR A 88 6.92 -13.32 -0.90
N THR A 89 8.14 -13.32 -0.35
CA THR A 89 8.83 -14.54 0.08
C THR A 89 9.41 -14.37 1.49
N PRO A 90 9.12 -15.29 2.43
CA PRO A 90 9.70 -15.25 3.77
C PRO A 90 11.14 -15.80 3.80
N TYR A 91 11.61 -16.41 2.71
CA TYR A 91 12.93 -17.05 2.62
C TYR A 91 14.05 -16.06 2.28
N SER A 92 13.74 -14.77 2.18
CA SER A 92 14.72 -13.71 1.93
C SER A 92 14.46 -12.57 2.88
N SER A 93 15.44 -12.28 3.73
CA SER A 93 15.36 -11.22 4.72
C SER A 93 16.68 -10.44 4.76
N SER A 94 16.59 -9.15 5.04
CA SER A 94 17.75 -8.29 5.28
C SER A 94 17.49 -7.41 6.48
N THR A 95 18.56 -7.07 7.21
CA THR A 95 18.51 -6.04 8.25
C THR A 95 18.92 -4.72 7.61
N LEU A 96 17.98 -3.78 7.49
CA LEU A 96 18.30 -2.43 7.04
C LEU A 96 18.79 -1.61 8.22
N ALA A 97 19.98 -1.00 8.07
CA ALA A 97 20.42 0.03 8.99
C ALA A 97 19.50 1.25 8.86
N PRO A 98 19.21 1.96 9.96
CA PRO A 98 18.50 3.24 9.88
C PRO A 98 19.25 4.20 8.97
N SER A 99 18.64 4.60 7.85
CA SER A 99 19.24 5.60 6.96
C SER A 99 18.95 7.00 7.51
N PRO A 100 19.98 7.83 7.78
CA PRO A 100 19.78 9.19 8.29
C PRO A 100 19.15 10.16 7.26
N GLY A 101 19.04 9.76 5.98
CA GLY A 101 18.57 10.62 4.89
C GLY A 101 17.08 10.48 4.54
N ILE A 102 16.44 9.37 4.86
CA ILE A 102 15.00 9.15 4.59
C ILE A 102 14.25 9.30 5.90
N ARG A 103 14.09 10.55 6.31
CA ARG A 103 13.21 10.94 7.40
C ARG A 103 11.75 10.85 6.93
N HIS A 104 11.19 9.64 6.93
CA HIS A 104 9.74 9.41 6.79
C HIS A 104 8.93 10.03 7.95
N ASP A 105 9.62 10.58 8.96
CA ASP A 105 9.07 11.12 10.20
C ASP A 105 8.72 12.62 10.14
N ARG A 106 9.04 13.32 9.04
CA ARG A 106 8.38 14.58 8.72
C ARG A 106 7.32 14.28 7.67
N GLU A 107 6.09 14.10 8.14
CA GLU A 107 4.89 14.11 7.31
C GLU A 107 4.80 15.46 6.59
N SER A 108 5.47 15.54 5.45
CA SER A 108 5.51 16.76 4.66
C SER A 108 4.21 16.86 3.86
N GLN A 109 3.80 18.09 3.60
CA GLN A 109 2.71 18.36 2.65
C GLN A 109 2.96 17.66 1.30
N ALA A 110 4.21 17.48 0.90
CA ALA A 110 4.57 16.76 -0.32
C ALA A 110 4.16 15.28 -0.27
N LEU A 111 4.39 14.57 0.84
CA LEU A 111 3.99 13.16 0.98
C LEU A 111 2.47 13.00 1.00
N GLN A 112 1.75 13.96 1.57
CA GLN A 112 0.28 13.97 1.55
C GLN A 112 -0.26 14.20 0.14
N LEU A 113 0.32 15.16 -0.60
CA LEU A 113 -0.02 15.37 -2.01
C LEU A 113 0.29 14.13 -2.86
N GLU A 114 1.42 13.47 -2.61
CA GLU A 114 1.80 12.22 -3.30
C GLU A 114 0.79 11.09 -3.00
N LYS A 115 0.36 10.93 -1.75
CA LYS A 115 -0.72 9.98 -1.37
C LYS A 115 -2.01 10.29 -2.12
N SER A 116 -2.48 11.53 -2.11
CA SER A 116 -3.71 11.91 -2.81
C SER A 116 -3.61 11.69 -4.32
N ARG A 117 -2.46 12.00 -4.94
CA ARG A 117 -2.21 11.68 -6.36
C ARG A 117 -2.28 10.18 -6.62
N PHE A 118 -1.64 9.37 -5.77
CA PHE A 118 -1.68 7.92 -5.88
C PHE A 118 -3.11 7.40 -5.81
N GLN A 119 -3.89 7.86 -4.82
CA GLN A 119 -5.29 7.49 -4.65
C GLN A 119 -6.16 7.88 -5.86
N ASN A 120 -5.98 9.09 -6.39
CA ASN A 120 -6.71 9.55 -7.57
C ASN A 120 -6.32 8.77 -8.84
N GLN A 121 -5.03 8.56 -9.09
CA GLN A 121 -4.54 7.87 -10.28
C GLN A 121 -4.94 6.39 -10.30
N TRP A 122 -4.94 5.74 -9.13
CA TRP A 122 -5.17 4.32 -8.98
C TRP A 122 -6.52 3.98 -8.34
N PHE A 123 -7.45 4.92 -8.36
CA PHE A 123 -8.77 4.81 -7.75
C PHE A 123 -9.43 3.47 -8.08
N ASP A 124 -9.57 3.14 -9.36
CA ASP A 124 -10.26 1.92 -9.80
C ASP A 124 -9.65 0.64 -9.23
N LEU A 125 -8.31 0.58 -9.11
CA LEU A 125 -7.62 -0.60 -8.56
C LEU A 125 -7.73 -0.66 -7.03
N LEU A 126 -7.73 0.50 -6.37
CA LEU A 126 -7.94 0.59 -4.92
C LEU A 126 -9.37 0.25 -4.56
N ASP A 127 -10.33 0.68 -5.37
CA ASP A 127 -11.76 0.46 -5.20
C ASP A 127 -12.14 -1.01 -5.35
N GLN A 128 -11.47 -1.72 -6.27
CA GLN A 128 -11.56 -3.19 -6.40
C GLN A 128 -10.98 -3.93 -5.18
N GLY A 129 -10.10 -3.29 -4.43
CA GLY A 129 -9.42 -3.88 -3.27
C GLY A 129 -8.25 -4.81 -3.62
N ASP A 130 -7.58 -5.27 -2.57
CA ASP A 130 -6.56 -6.32 -2.67
C ASP A 130 -7.26 -7.70 -2.70
N PRO A 131 -7.17 -8.47 -3.80
CA PRO A 131 -7.79 -9.79 -3.94
C PRO A 131 -7.18 -10.81 -2.99
N PHE A 132 -5.99 -10.52 -2.44
CA PHE A 132 -5.32 -11.36 -1.46
C PHE A 132 -5.64 -10.96 -0.02
N TYR A 133 -6.50 -9.95 0.19
CA TYR A 133 -6.95 -9.48 1.49
C TYR A 133 -8.39 -9.93 1.77
N ASN A 134 -8.63 -10.58 2.90
CA ASN A 134 -9.96 -11.03 3.31
C ASN A 134 -10.70 -9.89 4.03
N PRO A 135 -11.75 -9.30 3.44
CA PRO A 135 -12.51 -8.22 4.08
C PRO A 135 -13.29 -8.67 5.32
N GLY A 136 -13.49 -9.98 5.54
CA GLY A 136 -14.14 -10.50 6.75
C GLY A 136 -13.44 -10.09 8.05
N LEU A 137 -12.12 -9.83 8.00
CA LEU A 137 -11.35 -9.34 9.15
C LEU A 137 -11.79 -7.96 9.63
N LEU A 138 -12.35 -7.13 8.74
CA LEU A 138 -12.86 -5.80 9.09
C LEU A 138 -14.08 -5.94 9.99
N VAL A 139 -14.99 -6.85 9.63
CA VAL A 139 -16.25 -7.12 10.34
C VAL A 139 -15.98 -7.68 11.74
N ASP A 140 -15.06 -8.63 11.85
CA ASP A 140 -14.65 -9.22 13.14
C ASP A 140 -14.14 -8.20 14.16
N ARG A 141 -13.75 -7.00 13.68
CA ARG A 141 -13.21 -5.91 14.50
C ARG A 141 -14.07 -4.65 14.48
N HIS A 142 -15.33 -4.78 14.08
CA HIS A 142 -16.31 -3.69 14.03
C HIS A 142 -15.88 -2.49 13.17
N LEU A 143 -15.04 -2.73 12.15
CA LEU A 143 -14.67 -1.72 11.17
C LEU A 143 -15.57 -1.84 9.94
N SER A 144 -16.26 -0.74 9.60
CA SER A 144 -17.10 -0.69 8.42
C SER A 144 -16.27 -0.85 7.14
N THR A 145 -16.72 -1.73 6.23
CA THR A 145 -16.12 -1.89 4.90
C THR A 145 -16.15 -0.60 4.11
N ASP A 146 -17.20 0.22 4.27
CA ASP A 146 -17.30 1.52 3.60
C ASP A 146 -16.27 2.52 4.16
N THR A 147 -16.08 2.55 5.47
CA THR A 147 -15.03 3.38 6.08
C THR A 147 -13.65 2.97 5.57
N PHE A 148 -13.38 1.67 5.51
CA PHE A 148 -12.12 1.16 4.95
C PHE A 148 -11.97 1.53 3.47
N ARG A 149 -13.01 1.35 2.65
CA ARG A 149 -12.99 1.68 1.22
C ARG A 149 -12.76 3.18 0.99
N SER A 150 -13.42 4.04 1.75
CA SER A 150 -13.22 5.49 1.68
C SER A 150 -11.80 5.88 2.08
N TRP A 151 -11.28 5.30 3.17
CA TRP A 151 -9.89 5.53 3.57
C TRP A 151 -8.89 5.03 2.52
N LEU A 152 -9.15 3.86 1.92
CA LEU A 152 -8.30 3.26 0.89
C LEU A 152 -8.28 4.11 -0.38
N THR A 153 -9.44 4.52 -0.86
CA THR A 153 -9.56 5.29 -2.12
C THR A 153 -9.36 6.79 -1.97
N GLY A 154 -9.29 7.31 -0.74
CA GLY A 154 -9.27 8.76 -0.47
C GLY A 154 -10.61 9.44 -0.73
N SER A 155 -11.68 8.67 -0.92
CA SER A 155 -13.04 9.19 -1.05
C SER A 155 -13.55 9.72 0.29
N ALA A 156 -14.44 10.71 0.25
CA ALA A 156 -15.21 11.07 1.45
C ALA A 156 -15.92 9.82 2.00
N ALA A 157 -15.89 9.63 3.32
CA ALA A 157 -16.68 8.60 3.97
C ALA A 157 -18.17 8.80 3.61
N PRO A 158 -18.93 7.75 3.27
CA PRO A 158 -20.36 7.91 3.07
C PRO A 158 -20.99 8.45 4.37
N SER A 159 -21.76 9.52 4.24
CA SER A 159 -22.52 10.10 5.36
C SER A 159 -23.41 9.01 5.97
N PRO A 160 -23.51 8.90 7.31
CA PRO A 160 -24.25 7.82 7.97
C PRO A 160 -25.78 7.83 7.79
N HIS A 161 -26.33 8.63 6.86
CA HIS A 161 -27.76 8.65 6.58
C HIS A 161 -28.04 8.88 5.09
N THR A 162 -28.34 7.81 4.37
CA THR A 162 -29.35 7.80 3.30
C THR A 162 -29.91 6.38 3.23
N SER A 163 -30.83 6.09 4.14
CA SER A 163 -31.81 5.02 3.93
C SER A 163 -33.03 5.68 3.30
N ILE A 164 -33.43 5.20 2.11
CA ILE A 164 -34.75 5.46 1.52
C ILE A 164 -35.72 4.43 2.10
#